data_AF-A0A8J5I7T9-F1
#
_entry.id   AF-A0A8J5I7T9-F1
#
_cell.length_a   1.000
_cell.length_b   1.000
_cell.length_c   1.000
_cell.angle_alpha   90.00
_cell.angle_beta   90.00
_cell.angle_gamma   90.00
#
_symmetry.space_group_name_H-M   'P 1'
#
loop_
_entity.id
_entity.type
_entity.pdbx_description
1 polymer ?
#
loop_
_entity_poly.entity_id
_entity_poly.type
_entity_poly.pdbx_seq_one_letter_code
_entity_poly.pdbx_strand_id
1 'polypeptide(L)'
;MLHPLVVRPLLVTYFLVCILGNKMVSGSCTDEVTLNVSAARLWKGAVCEPHILYPKLLPNFFSKAERIGEGVGAVNVFYFAPASNMPLGSFNKNKIVVLDEATYTFKNTATEGGLVGVLLKSLDYESVFVPSGADSCIAKIKMEYETLGDKDLSEEELKPIRDGSIGVLKAVEGYLLANPDVYA
;
A
#
# COMPACT_ATOMS: atom_id res chain seq x y z
N MET A 1 -8.72 55.41 40.44
CA MET A 1 -9.39 54.23 41.05
C MET A 1 -9.41 53.12 40.02
N LEU A 2 -8.81 51.97 40.34
CA LEU A 2 -8.88 50.74 39.55
C LEU A 2 -10.22 50.04 39.81
N HIS A 3 -10.92 49.62 38.75
CA HIS A 3 -11.56 48.30 38.72
C HIS A 3 -11.77 47.82 37.26
N PRO A 4 -11.20 46.66 36.88
CA PRO A 4 -11.42 45.99 35.60
C PRO A 4 -12.47 44.88 35.73
N LEU A 5 -12.78 44.21 34.61
CA LEU A 5 -13.61 43.01 34.45
C LEU A 5 -15.10 43.29 34.18
N VAL A 6 -15.50 43.27 32.90
CA VAL A 6 -16.33 42.19 32.32
C VAL A 6 -16.17 42.29 30.79
N VAL A 7 -15.12 41.67 30.25
CA VAL A 7 -15.06 41.39 28.80
C VAL A 7 -14.61 39.96 28.63
N ARG A 8 -15.53 39.13 28.10
CA ARG A 8 -15.39 37.78 27.49
C ARG A 8 -15.88 36.58 28.30
N PRO A 9 -16.88 35.88 27.75
CA PRO A 9 -16.98 34.43 27.84
C PRO A 9 -16.66 33.71 26.51
N LEU A 10 -16.61 34.40 25.36
CA LEU A 10 -16.58 33.72 24.04
C LEU A 10 -15.18 33.29 23.54
N LEU A 11 -14.09 33.80 24.11
CA LEU A 11 -12.74 33.45 23.61
C LEU A 11 -12.14 32.18 24.26
N VAL A 12 -12.61 31.81 25.45
CA VAL A 12 -12.07 30.64 26.19
C VAL A 12 -12.55 29.33 25.56
N THR A 13 -13.77 29.30 25.03
CA THR A 13 -14.30 28.12 24.33
C THR A 13 -13.60 27.86 22.99
N TYR A 14 -13.16 28.91 22.29
CA TYR A 14 -12.42 28.77 21.03
C TYR A 14 -10.99 28.24 21.23
N PHE A 15 -10.34 28.59 22.34
CA PHE A 15 -8.99 28.10 22.64
C PHE A 15 -8.94 26.63 23.07
N LEU A 16 -10.03 26.09 23.63
CA LEU A 16 -10.07 24.68 24.03
C LEU A 16 -10.36 23.73 22.85
N VAL A 17 -11.05 24.20 21.81
CA VAL A 17 -11.28 23.42 20.57
C VAL A 17 -10.00 23.31 19.73
N CYS A 18 -9.04 24.24 19.88
CA CYS A 18 -7.77 24.22 19.14
C CYS A 18 -6.69 23.29 19.72
N ILE A 19 -6.92 22.65 20.88
CA ILE A 19 -5.90 21.79 21.55
C ILE A 19 -6.20 20.29 21.38
N LEU A 20 -7.35 19.91 20.83
CA LEU A 20 -7.60 18.54 20.39
C LEU A 20 -7.16 18.40 18.92
N GLY A 21 -5.85 18.53 18.67
CA GLY A 21 -5.31 17.99 17.43
C GLY A 21 -5.64 16.49 17.40
N ASN A 22 -6.37 16.02 16.39
CA ASN A 22 -6.63 14.59 16.20
C ASN A 22 -5.29 13.86 16.34
N LYS A 23 -5.16 13.05 17.40
CA LYS A 23 -3.90 12.41 17.75
C LYS A 23 -3.69 11.21 16.84
N MET A 24 -3.16 11.44 15.64
CA MET A 24 -2.86 10.38 14.67
C MET A 24 -1.90 9.35 15.29
N VAL A 25 -2.07 8.08 14.91
CA VAL A 25 -1.25 6.97 15.41
C VAL A 25 -0.45 6.37 14.25
N SER A 26 0.85 6.20 14.46
CA SER A 26 1.72 5.48 13.52
C SER A 26 1.68 3.99 13.84
N GLY A 27 1.51 3.16 12.82
CA GLY A 27 1.52 1.70 12.93
C GLY A 27 2.38 1.06 11.84
N SER A 28 2.67 -0.23 12.01
CA SER A 28 3.41 -1.01 11.03
C SER A 28 3.07 -2.48 11.13
N CYS A 29 3.10 -3.20 10.01
CA CYS A 29 3.02 -4.66 9.99
C CYS A 29 3.98 -5.26 8.99
N THR A 30 4.34 -6.52 9.22
CA THR A 30 5.23 -7.29 8.36
C THR A 30 4.67 -8.68 8.12
N ASP A 31 4.75 -9.15 6.89
CA ASP A 31 4.40 -10.52 6.49
C ASP A 31 5.51 -11.13 5.64
N GLU A 32 5.60 -12.45 5.66
CA GLU A 32 6.48 -13.21 4.78
C GLU A 32 5.68 -14.29 4.05
N VAL A 33 5.96 -14.48 2.77
CA VAL A 33 5.34 -15.54 1.96
C VAL A 33 6.37 -16.25 1.09
N THR A 34 6.37 -17.58 1.15
CA THR A 34 7.16 -18.42 0.25
C THR A 34 6.46 -18.59 -1.08
N LEU A 35 7.21 -18.44 -2.16
CA LEU A 35 6.75 -18.51 -3.55
C LEU A 35 7.66 -19.47 -4.31
N ASN A 36 7.07 -20.34 -5.12
CA ASN A 36 7.72 -21.39 -5.89
C ASN A 36 8.10 -20.89 -7.30
N VAL A 37 8.55 -19.65 -7.37
CA VAL A 37 9.13 -19.03 -8.56
C VAL A 37 10.37 -18.25 -8.15
N SER A 38 11.33 -18.11 -9.06
CA SER A 38 12.55 -17.35 -8.79
C SER A 38 12.24 -15.88 -8.47
N ALA A 39 13.09 -15.25 -7.64
CA ALA A 39 12.95 -13.83 -7.30
C ALA A 39 12.97 -12.94 -8.56
N ALA A 40 13.80 -13.29 -9.55
CA ALA A 40 13.91 -12.57 -10.82
C ALA A 40 12.58 -12.55 -11.59
N ARG A 41 11.96 -13.72 -11.77
CA ARG A 41 10.69 -13.85 -12.52
C ARG A 41 9.57 -13.12 -11.80
N LEU A 42 9.50 -13.29 -10.48
CA LEU A 42 8.52 -12.61 -9.66
C LEU A 42 8.71 -11.09 -9.67
N TRP A 43 9.95 -10.60 -9.60
CA TRP A 43 10.29 -9.18 -9.69
C TRP A 43 9.78 -8.56 -10.99
N LYS A 44 10.03 -9.21 -12.14
CA LYS A 44 9.54 -8.71 -13.42
C LYS A 44 8.01 -8.62 -13.44
N GLY A 45 7.31 -9.68 -13.02
CA GLY A 45 5.85 -9.69 -13.06
C GLY A 45 5.18 -8.79 -12.01
N ALA A 46 5.64 -8.87 -10.76
CA ALA A 46 5.01 -8.20 -9.62
C ALA A 46 5.44 -6.74 -9.46
N VAL A 47 6.65 -6.35 -9.89
CA VAL A 47 7.19 -5.01 -9.65
C VAL A 47 7.41 -4.22 -10.94
N CYS A 48 8.03 -4.84 -11.95
CA CYS A 48 8.30 -4.15 -13.22
C CYS A 48 7.03 -3.99 -14.06
N GLU A 49 6.14 -4.98 -14.11
CA GLU A 49 4.96 -4.95 -14.99
C GLU A 49 3.59 -5.12 -14.29
N PRO A 50 3.38 -4.54 -13.09
CA PRO A 50 2.12 -4.72 -12.36
C PRO A 50 0.93 -4.13 -13.12
N HIS A 51 1.16 -3.05 -13.88
CA HIS A 51 0.13 -2.38 -14.68
C HIS A 51 -0.36 -3.23 -15.87
N ILE A 52 0.40 -4.25 -16.26
CA ILE A 52 0.05 -5.21 -17.31
C ILE A 52 -0.57 -6.45 -16.68
N LEU A 53 0.10 -7.03 -15.68
CA LEU A 53 -0.31 -8.32 -15.12
C LEU A 53 -1.52 -8.21 -14.19
N TYR A 54 -1.59 -7.22 -13.30
CA TYR A 54 -2.59 -7.26 -12.23
C TYR A 54 -4.04 -7.26 -12.74
N PRO A 55 -4.43 -6.39 -13.70
CA PRO A 55 -5.78 -6.43 -14.27
C PRO A 55 -6.07 -7.72 -15.05
N LYS A 56 -5.06 -8.32 -15.68
CA LYS A 56 -5.19 -9.60 -16.39
C LYS A 56 -5.44 -10.75 -15.43
N LEU A 57 -4.73 -10.78 -14.30
CA LEU A 57 -4.75 -11.89 -13.35
C LEU A 57 -5.90 -11.78 -12.35
N LEU A 58 -6.29 -10.55 -11.99
CA LEU A 58 -7.30 -10.27 -10.98
C LEU A 58 -8.35 -9.29 -11.53
N PRO A 59 -9.05 -9.60 -12.64
CA PRO A 59 -9.96 -8.66 -13.31
C PRO A 59 -11.17 -8.26 -12.44
N ASN A 60 -11.55 -9.12 -11.49
CA ASN A 60 -12.63 -8.83 -10.53
C ASN A 60 -12.20 -7.87 -9.41
N PHE A 61 -10.89 -7.59 -9.30
CA PHE A 61 -10.33 -6.69 -8.31
C PHE A 61 -9.75 -5.43 -8.96
N PHE A 62 -8.98 -5.57 -10.05
CA PHE A 62 -8.43 -4.46 -10.83
C PHE A 62 -9.13 -4.40 -12.19
N SER A 63 -9.88 -3.32 -12.43
CA SER A 63 -10.50 -3.08 -13.73
C SER A 63 -9.48 -2.60 -14.76
N LYS A 64 -8.46 -1.87 -14.30
CA LYS A 64 -7.39 -1.30 -15.12
C LYS A 64 -6.19 -0.97 -14.24
N ALA A 65 -5.02 -0.89 -14.85
CA ALA A 65 -3.85 -0.29 -14.23
C ALA A 65 -3.02 0.49 -15.26
N GLU A 66 -2.30 1.49 -14.80
CA GLU A 66 -1.47 2.38 -15.61
C GLU A 66 -0.15 2.65 -14.90
N ARG A 67 0.91 2.92 -15.66
CA ARG A 67 2.16 3.46 -15.14
C ARG A 67 2.47 4.80 -15.82
N ILE A 68 2.74 5.81 -15.00
CA ILE A 68 3.12 7.15 -15.44
C ILE A 68 4.60 7.35 -15.09
N GLY A 69 5.44 7.49 -16.12
CA GLY A 69 6.90 7.57 -15.99
C GLY A 69 7.57 6.20 -15.85
N GLU A 70 8.88 6.21 -15.63
CA GLU A 70 9.72 5.00 -15.52
C GLU A 70 10.65 5.09 -14.31
N GLY A 71 11.01 3.93 -13.74
CA GLY A 71 11.94 3.85 -12.62
C GLY A 71 11.45 4.48 -11.32
N VAL A 72 12.40 4.95 -10.50
CA VAL A 72 12.11 5.68 -9.26
C VAL A 72 11.40 6.99 -9.58
N GLY A 73 10.32 7.28 -8.87
CA GLY A 73 9.45 8.44 -9.10
C GLY A 73 8.26 8.15 -10.01
N ALA A 74 8.27 7.04 -10.77
CA ALA A 74 7.10 6.61 -11.53
C ALA A 74 5.89 6.35 -10.62
N VAL A 75 4.69 6.52 -11.16
CA VAL A 75 3.44 6.32 -10.41
C VAL A 75 2.67 5.17 -11.05
N ASN A 76 2.39 4.14 -10.27
CA ASN A 76 1.40 3.12 -10.62
C ASN A 76 0.02 3.62 -10.20
N VAL A 77 -0.94 3.59 -11.12
CA VAL A 77 -2.35 3.87 -10.85
C VAL A 77 -3.12 2.58 -11.04
N PHE A 78 -3.75 2.07 -9.98
CA PHE A 78 -4.62 0.90 -10.07
C PHE A 78 -6.06 1.34 -9.88
N TYR A 79 -6.94 0.91 -10.78
CA TYR A 79 -8.37 1.18 -10.72
C TYR A 79 -9.06 -0.07 -10.21
N PHE A 80 -9.86 0.07 -9.16
CA PHE A 80 -10.58 -1.05 -8.57
C PHE A 80 -11.83 -1.38 -9.37
N ALA A 81 -12.14 -2.67 -9.51
CA ALA A 81 -13.40 -3.09 -10.09
C ALA A 81 -14.54 -2.85 -9.09
N PRO A 82 -15.76 -2.50 -9.55
CA PRO A 82 -16.91 -2.32 -8.68
C PRO A 82 -17.23 -3.55 -7.80
N ALA A 83 -16.89 -4.75 -8.29
CA ALA A 83 -17.10 -6.01 -7.60
C ALA A 83 -16.11 -6.29 -6.45
N SER A 84 -15.08 -5.45 -6.28
CA SER A 84 -14.05 -5.65 -5.23
C SER A 84 -14.61 -5.58 -3.81
N ASN A 85 -15.77 -4.95 -3.60
CA ASN A 85 -16.48 -4.82 -2.32
C ASN A 85 -15.63 -4.29 -1.14
N MET A 86 -14.45 -3.73 -1.42
CA MET A 86 -13.56 -3.15 -0.42
C MET A 86 -13.75 -1.63 -0.38
N PRO A 87 -13.69 -0.98 0.80
CA PRO A 87 -13.84 0.47 0.93
C PRO A 87 -12.57 1.22 0.49
N LEU A 88 -12.01 0.89 -0.67
CA LEU A 88 -10.77 1.44 -1.22
C LEU A 88 -10.99 2.62 -2.18
N GLY A 89 -12.24 3.06 -2.35
CA GLY A 89 -12.61 3.99 -3.40
C GLY A 89 -12.45 3.38 -4.80
N SER A 90 -12.33 4.23 -5.82
CA SER A 90 -12.27 3.79 -7.23
C SER A 90 -10.87 3.48 -7.74
N PHE A 91 -9.82 4.01 -7.10
CA PHE A 91 -8.43 3.84 -7.52
C PHE A 91 -7.46 4.06 -6.36
N ASN A 92 -6.21 3.66 -6.55
CA ASN A 92 -5.08 4.13 -5.74
C ASN A 92 -3.87 4.46 -6.62
N LYS A 93 -3.09 5.47 -6.21
CA LYS A 93 -1.84 5.89 -6.83
C LYS A 93 -0.68 5.60 -5.89
N ASN A 94 0.30 4.85 -6.38
CA ASN A 94 1.49 4.50 -5.63
C ASN A 94 2.73 5.00 -6.37
N LYS A 95 3.47 5.90 -5.75
CA LYS A 95 4.74 6.42 -6.27
C LYS A 95 5.88 5.50 -5.89
N ILE A 96 6.70 5.09 -6.86
CA ILE A 96 7.89 4.27 -6.62
C ILE A 96 8.96 5.15 -5.96
N VAL A 97 9.44 4.71 -4.79
CA VAL A 97 10.48 5.40 -4.01
C VAL A 97 11.81 4.65 -4.10
N VAL A 98 11.77 3.32 -4.14
CA VAL A 98 12.94 2.47 -4.34
C VAL A 98 12.60 1.41 -5.37
N LEU A 99 13.52 1.19 -6.32
CA LEU A 99 13.45 0.14 -7.32
C LEU A 99 14.87 -0.39 -7.54
N ASP A 100 15.26 -1.38 -6.76
CA ASP A 100 16.59 -1.97 -6.79
C ASP A 100 16.52 -3.45 -7.20
N GLU A 101 16.88 -3.72 -8.45
CA GLU A 101 16.89 -5.06 -9.03
C GLU A 101 18.07 -5.91 -8.51
N ALA A 102 19.16 -5.30 -8.03
CA ALA A 102 20.30 -6.07 -7.51
C ALA A 102 19.96 -6.74 -6.18
N THR A 103 19.13 -6.11 -5.36
CA THR A 103 18.68 -6.63 -4.06
C THR A 103 17.23 -7.11 -4.08
N TYR A 104 16.53 -6.98 -5.22
CA TYR A 104 15.08 -7.15 -5.34
C TYR A 104 14.29 -6.39 -4.27
N THR A 105 14.71 -5.15 -3.99
CA THR A 105 14.07 -4.27 -3.02
C THR A 105 13.21 -3.24 -3.75
N PHE A 106 11.92 -3.26 -3.45
CA PHE A 106 10.94 -2.33 -3.99
C PHE A 106 10.28 -1.57 -2.85
N LYS A 107 10.20 -0.24 -2.96
CA LYS A 107 9.41 0.59 -2.04
C LYS A 107 8.51 1.53 -2.80
N ASN A 108 7.30 1.70 -2.33
CA ASN A 108 6.38 2.70 -2.86
C ASN A 108 5.59 3.37 -1.73
N THR A 109 5.10 4.57 -2.02
CA THR A 109 4.23 5.35 -1.13
C THR A 109 2.90 5.54 -1.82
N ALA A 110 1.80 5.25 -1.14
CA ALA A 110 0.47 5.60 -1.60
C ALA A 110 0.30 7.13 -1.50
N THR A 111 0.08 7.78 -2.64
CA THR A 111 -0.03 9.24 -2.72
C THR A 111 -1.47 9.72 -2.83
N GLU A 112 -2.39 8.87 -3.30
CA GLU A 112 -3.80 9.22 -3.49
C GLU A 112 -4.68 7.97 -3.57
N GLY A 113 -5.90 8.04 -3.03
CA GLY A 113 -6.89 6.96 -3.13
C GLY A 113 -6.56 5.74 -2.30
N GLY A 114 -7.29 4.64 -2.52
CA GLY A 114 -7.18 3.44 -1.69
C GLY A 114 -7.60 3.76 -0.24
N LEU A 115 -6.69 3.44 0.69
CA LEU A 115 -6.88 3.72 2.11
C LEU A 115 -6.50 5.15 2.50
N VAL A 116 -5.72 5.86 1.67
CA VAL A 116 -5.26 7.22 1.94
C VAL A 116 -6.42 8.20 1.81
N GLY A 117 -6.67 8.99 2.85
CA GLY A 117 -7.80 9.92 2.94
C GLY A 117 -9.11 9.27 3.40
N VAL A 118 -9.14 7.94 3.55
CA VAL A 118 -10.31 7.19 4.05
C VAL A 118 -10.05 6.68 5.47
N LEU A 119 -8.97 5.90 5.63
CA LEU A 119 -8.56 5.27 6.89
C LEU A 119 -7.18 5.77 7.34
N LEU A 120 -6.31 6.04 6.36
CA LEU A 120 -4.90 6.36 6.57
C LEU A 120 -4.58 7.76 6.06
N LYS A 121 -3.67 8.43 6.75
CA LYS A 121 -3.05 9.69 6.30
C LYS A 121 -1.86 9.41 5.38
N SER A 122 -1.05 8.42 5.73
CA SER A 122 0.08 7.95 4.93
C SER A 122 0.13 6.43 4.94
N LEU A 123 0.73 5.88 3.89
CA LEU A 123 0.88 4.45 3.70
C LEU A 123 2.08 4.20 2.78
N ASP A 124 3.08 3.53 3.34
CA ASP A 124 4.30 3.13 2.68
C ASP A 124 4.40 1.61 2.64
N TYR A 125 4.80 1.09 1.49
CA TYR A 125 5.03 -0.33 1.27
C TYR A 125 6.50 -0.58 0.95
N GLU A 126 7.04 -1.62 1.53
CA GLU A 126 8.34 -2.19 1.21
C GLU A 126 8.17 -3.68 0.92
N SER A 127 8.79 -4.15 -0.16
CA SER A 127 8.83 -5.54 -0.56
C SER A 127 10.26 -5.93 -0.92
N VAL A 128 10.75 -7.00 -0.31
CA VAL A 128 12.07 -7.57 -0.60
C VAL A 128 11.89 -9.03 -0.99
N PHE A 129 12.38 -9.40 -2.17
CA PHE A 129 12.29 -10.78 -2.67
C PHE A 129 13.63 -11.49 -2.50
N VAL A 130 13.71 -12.36 -1.50
CA VAL A 130 14.94 -13.07 -1.15
C VAL A 130 14.97 -14.42 -1.86
N PRO A 131 15.94 -14.70 -2.75
CA PRO A 131 16.09 -16.04 -3.34
C PRO A 131 16.24 -17.11 -2.26
N SER A 132 15.46 -18.17 -2.35
CA SER A 132 15.54 -19.35 -1.46
C SER A 132 15.94 -20.64 -2.19
N GLY A 133 16.12 -20.55 -3.51
CA GLY A 133 16.50 -21.63 -4.41
C GLY A 133 16.54 -21.12 -5.85
N ALA A 134 16.81 -21.99 -6.82
CA ALA A 134 16.82 -21.60 -8.24
C ALA A 134 15.43 -21.09 -8.70
N ASP A 135 14.37 -21.80 -8.31
CA ASP A 135 12.98 -21.51 -8.68
C ASP A 135 12.11 -21.20 -7.46
N SER A 136 12.68 -20.60 -6.41
CA SER A 136 11.90 -20.20 -5.24
C SER A 136 12.44 -18.93 -4.60
N CYS A 137 11.55 -18.17 -3.98
CA CYS A 137 11.91 -17.01 -3.18
C CYS A 137 10.95 -16.81 -2.00
N ILE A 138 11.39 -16.01 -1.03
CA ILE A 138 10.59 -15.50 0.07
C ILE A 138 10.36 -14.02 -0.19
N ALA A 139 9.10 -13.61 -0.30
CA ALA A 139 8.73 -12.20 -0.33
C ALA A 139 8.51 -11.72 1.10
N LYS A 140 9.28 -10.72 1.52
CA LYS A 140 9.10 -10.00 2.78
C LYS A 140 8.37 -8.70 2.50
N ILE A 141 7.20 -8.53 3.08
CA ILE A 141 6.34 -7.36 2.88
C ILE A 141 6.30 -6.59 4.18
N LYS A 142 6.55 -5.29 4.12
CA LYS A 142 6.40 -4.37 5.24
C LYS A 142 5.46 -3.24 4.81
N MET A 143 4.56 -2.88 5.70
CA MET A 143 3.67 -1.76 5.57
C MET A 143 3.88 -0.82 6.76
N GLU A 144 4.03 0.47 6.50
CA GLU A 144 4.09 1.53 7.51
C GLU A 144 3.01 2.54 7.20
N TYR A 145 2.29 2.99 8.22
CA TYR A 145 1.14 3.87 8.01
C TYR A 145 0.93 4.82 9.18
N GLU A 146 0.25 5.93 8.90
CA GLU A 146 -0.35 6.81 9.90
C GLU A 146 -1.86 6.75 9.77
N THR A 147 -2.60 6.50 10.85
CA THR A 147 -4.06 6.50 10.84
C THR A 147 -4.61 7.92 10.84
N LEU A 148 -5.80 8.10 10.26
CA LEU A 148 -6.55 9.36 10.39
C LEU A 148 -7.22 9.50 11.77
N GLY A 149 -7.47 8.38 12.43
CA GLY A 149 -8.08 8.29 13.76
C GLY A 149 -7.07 8.42 14.90
N ASP A 150 -7.59 8.34 16.13
CA ASP A 150 -6.80 8.37 17.36
C ASP A 150 -6.39 6.98 17.88
N LYS A 151 -6.65 5.95 17.06
CA LYS A 151 -6.35 4.56 17.34
C LYS A 151 -5.55 3.96 16.18
N ASP A 152 -4.77 2.95 16.52
CA ASP A 152 -4.13 2.09 15.52
C ASP A 152 -5.18 1.21 14.84
N LEU A 153 -4.82 0.62 13.70
CA LEU A 153 -5.65 -0.34 12.99
C LEU A 153 -5.80 -1.62 13.81
N SER A 154 -7.03 -2.11 13.88
CA SER A 154 -7.32 -3.41 14.46
C SER A 154 -6.85 -4.54 13.55
N GLU A 155 -6.72 -5.74 14.11
CA GLU A 155 -6.39 -6.94 13.31
C GLU A 155 -7.46 -7.25 12.25
N GLU A 156 -8.73 -6.91 12.53
CA GLU A 156 -9.84 -7.06 11.58
C GLU A 156 -9.69 -6.13 10.36
N GLU A 157 -9.09 -4.95 10.54
CA GLU A 157 -8.79 -4.00 9.46
C GLU A 157 -7.49 -4.35 8.72
N LEU A 158 -6.45 -4.79 9.46
CA LEU A 158 -5.15 -5.09 8.88
C LEU A 158 -5.17 -6.39 8.07
N LYS A 159 -5.87 -7.43 8.55
CA LYS A 159 -5.82 -8.75 7.93
C LYS A 159 -6.25 -8.74 6.44
N PRO A 160 -7.37 -8.11 6.04
CA PRO A 160 -7.75 -8.02 4.62
C PRO A 160 -6.71 -7.29 3.76
N ILE A 161 -6.02 -6.28 4.30
CA ILE A 161 -4.99 -5.52 3.58
C ILE A 161 -3.77 -6.40 3.31
N ARG A 162 -3.34 -7.14 4.34
CA ARG A 162 -2.20 -8.08 4.26
C ARG A 162 -2.52 -9.26 3.34
N ASP A 163 -3.70 -9.87 3.51
CA ASP A 163 -4.18 -10.97 2.66
C ASP A 163 -4.29 -10.53 1.19
N GLY A 164 -4.76 -9.31 0.92
CA GLY A 164 -4.82 -8.76 -0.43
C GLY A 164 -3.44 -8.64 -1.09
N SER A 165 -2.45 -8.13 -0.33
CA SER A 165 -1.07 -7.99 -0.81
C SER A 165 -0.44 -9.36 -1.12
N ILE A 166 -0.63 -10.34 -0.24
CA ILE A 166 -0.18 -11.73 -0.45
C ILE A 166 -0.92 -12.37 -1.64
N GLY A 167 -2.23 -12.14 -1.76
CA GLY A 167 -3.06 -12.67 -2.83
C GLY A 167 -2.60 -12.24 -4.22
N VAL A 168 -2.15 -10.99 -4.38
CA VAL A 168 -1.54 -10.51 -5.62
C VAL A 168 -0.27 -11.29 -5.98
N LEU A 169 0.63 -11.48 -5.02
CA LEU A 169 1.85 -12.26 -5.26
C LEU A 169 1.55 -13.71 -5.62
N LYS A 170 0.55 -14.32 -4.98
CA LYS A 170 0.10 -15.68 -5.30
C LYS A 170 -0.53 -15.79 -6.69
N ALA A 171 -1.26 -14.77 -7.14
CA ALA A 171 -1.78 -14.73 -8.51
C ALA A 171 -0.66 -14.65 -9.55
N VAL A 172 0.37 -13.82 -9.30
CA VAL A 172 1.56 -13.73 -10.16
C VAL A 172 2.33 -15.05 -10.16
N GLU A 173 2.55 -15.67 -9.00
CA GLU A 173 3.18 -17.00 -8.89
C GLU A 173 2.44 -18.04 -9.76
N GLY A 174 1.12 -18.16 -9.60
CA GLY A 174 0.31 -19.11 -10.37
C GLY A 174 0.41 -18.89 -11.88
N TYR A 175 0.44 -17.63 -12.33
CA TYR A 175 0.65 -17.30 -13.74
C TYR A 175 2.02 -17.72 -14.25
N LEU A 176 3.09 -17.43 -13.50
CA LEU A 176 4.46 -17.75 -13.89
C LEU A 176 4.73 -19.26 -13.88
N LEU A 177 4.11 -20.01 -12.97
CA LEU A 177 4.16 -21.48 -12.96
C LEU A 177 3.46 -22.08 -14.19
N ALA A 178 2.32 -21.53 -14.58
CA ALA A 178 1.58 -21.98 -15.76
C ALA A 178 2.23 -21.57 -17.09
N ASN A 179 3.16 -20.61 -17.06
CA ASN A 179 3.82 -20.04 -18.25
C ASN A 179 5.34 -20.00 -18.01
N PRO A 180 6.04 -21.14 -18.09
CA PRO A 180 7.45 -21.24 -17.70
C PRO A 180 8.39 -20.35 -18.51
N ASP A 181 8.08 -20.09 -19.78
CA ASP A 181 8.90 -19.25 -20.67
C ASP A 181 8.76 -17.75 -20.39
N VAL A 182 7.75 -17.34 -19.62
CA VAL A 182 7.50 -15.93 -19.31
C VAL A 182 8.51 -15.44 -18.28
N TYR A 183 9.27 -14.42 -18.67
CA TYR A 183 10.39 -13.81 -17.94
C TYR A 183 11.52 -14.78 -17.55
N ALA A 184 11.65 -15.90 -18.26
CA ALA A 184 12.73 -16.88 -18.05
C ALA A 184 14.11 -16.30 -18.38
#